data_AF-A0A0M4BLA3-F1
#
_entry.id   AF-A0A0M4BLA3-F1
#
_cell.length_a   1.000
_cell.length_b   1.000
_cell.length_c   1.000
_cell.angle_alpha   90.00
_cell.angle_beta   90.00
_cell.angle_gamma   90.00
#
_symmetry.space_group_name_H-M   'P 1'
#
loop_
_entity.id
_entity.type
_entity.pdbx_description
1 polymer ?
#
loop_
_entity_poly.entity_id
_entity_poly.type
_entity_poly.pdbx_seq_one_letter_code
_entity_poly.pdbx_strand_id
1 'polypeptide(L)'
;MTDDSIFLIDIEKILKTKAGKKYKYIPRFVVSYLKHIVHQDELNVFLKDSKNKVGVDFLEACMEFLDAKVEIKGLENLPENGKCTFVSNHPLGGQDGVALGYILGKHYNGNVRYLVNDLLMNLHGLAPLCIPINKTGSQSRDFPKMVEAGFASDNHIIMFPAGLCSRRQGGEIKDLEWKKTFVTKSIETHRDVVPLHFEGRNSDFFL
;
A
#
# COMPACT_ATOMS: atom_id res chain seq x y z
N MET A 1 29.61 3.87 -1.30
CA MET A 1 29.31 2.43 -1.24
C MET A 1 28.26 2.25 -0.17
N THR A 2 27.00 2.44 -0.53
CA THR A 2 25.87 2.28 0.39
C THR A 2 25.38 0.84 0.27
N ASP A 3 25.30 0.20 1.42
CA ASP A 3 24.94 -1.19 1.66
C ASP A 3 23.75 -1.68 0.81
N ASP A 4 24.04 -2.42 -0.27
CA ASP A 4 23.08 -3.12 -1.15
C ASP A 4 22.48 -4.36 -0.44
N SER A 5 22.15 -4.24 0.84
CA SER A 5 21.52 -5.32 1.58
C SER A 5 20.04 -5.36 1.19
N ILE A 6 19.69 -6.31 0.34
CA ILE A 6 18.30 -6.62 -0.03
C ILE A 6 17.52 -6.83 1.28
N PHE A 7 16.53 -5.97 1.54
CA PHE A 7 15.65 -6.17 2.67
C PHE A 7 14.76 -7.37 2.40
N LEU A 8 15.02 -8.46 3.11
CA LEU A 8 14.18 -9.65 3.10
C LEU A 8 13.15 -9.55 4.23
N ILE A 9 11.94 -10.02 3.94
CA ILE A 9 10.88 -10.13 4.92
C ILE A 9 11.32 -11.16 5.97
N ASP A 10 11.42 -10.69 7.21
CA ASP A 10 11.64 -11.51 8.39
C ASP A 10 10.51 -11.23 9.39
N ILE A 11 9.50 -12.10 9.37
CA ILE A 11 8.33 -12.03 10.24
C ILE A 11 8.74 -12.08 11.71
N GLU A 12 9.78 -12.84 12.05
CA GLU A 12 10.24 -12.95 13.43
C GLU A 12 10.87 -11.64 13.91
N LYS A 13 11.72 -11.02 13.09
CA LYS A 13 12.31 -9.71 13.38
C LYS A 13 11.22 -8.63 13.49
N ILE A 14 10.24 -8.62 12.58
CA ILE A 14 9.12 -7.68 12.61
C ILE A 14 8.31 -7.84 13.91
N LEU A 15 7.98 -9.08 14.30
CA LEU A 15 7.26 -9.36 15.54
C LEU A 15 8.06 -8.94 16.78
N LYS A 16 9.38 -9.19 16.82
CA LYS A 16 10.26 -8.74 17.92
C LYS A 16 10.24 -7.22 18.05
N THR A 17 10.39 -6.50 16.94
CA THR A 17 10.39 -5.03 16.94
C THR A 17 9.05 -4.45 17.37
N LYS A 18 7.93 -4.97 16.86
CA LYS A 18 6.60 -4.42 17.18
C LYS A 18 6.06 -4.86 18.54
N ALA A 19 6.28 -6.10 18.96
CA ALA A 19 5.78 -6.61 20.25
C ALA A 19 6.72 -6.28 21.42
N GLY A 20 7.98 -5.94 21.15
CA GLY A 20 8.98 -5.59 22.16
C GLY A 20 9.09 -6.66 23.25
N LYS A 21 9.02 -6.24 24.52
CA LYS A 21 9.09 -7.15 25.69
C LYS A 21 8.00 -8.23 25.72
N LYS A 22 6.89 -8.06 24.98
CA LYS A 22 5.80 -9.04 24.92
C LYS A 22 6.09 -10.20 23.96
N TYR A 23 7.10 -10.08 23.10
CA TYR A 23 7.47 -11.14 22.14
C TYR A 23 7.76 -12.48 22.82
N LYS A 24 8.33 -12.47 24.04
CA LYS A 24 8.62 -13.70 24.82
C LYS A 24 7.40 -14.57 25.12
N TYR A 25 6.19 -14.01 25.00
CA TYR A 25 4.94 -14.74 25.22
C TYR A 25 4.34 -15.31 23.92
N ILE A 26 4.93 -15.02 22.75
CA ILE A 26 4.45 -15.52 21.46
C ILE A 26 5.04 -16.92 21.23
N PRO A 27 4.21 -17.97 21.10
CA PRO A 27 4.71 -19.32 20.86
C PRO A 27 5.39 -19.44 19.49
N ARG A 28 6.45 -20.26 19.40
CA ARG A 28 7.19 -20.47 18.14
C ARG A 28 6.32 -21.03 17.00
N PHE A 29 5.36 -21.89 17.31
CA PHE A 29 4.46 -22.44 16.29
C PHE A 29 3.59 -21.35 15.66
N VAL A 30 3.21 -20.30 16.41
CA VAL A 30 2.47 -19.15 15.87
C VAL A 30 3.35 -18.37 14.90
N VAL A 31 4.62 -18.14 15.25
CA VAL A 31 5.58 -17.47 14.34
C VAL A 31 5.76 -18.29 13.06
N SER A 32 5.90 -19.62 13.17
CA SER A 32 6.03 -20.51 12.01
C SER A 32 4.78 -20.49 11.13
N TYR A 33 3.60 -20.51 11.75
CA TYR A 33 2.31 -20.43 11.04
C TYR A 33 2.18 -19.10 10.29
N LEU A 34 2.55 -17.98 10.91
CA LEU A 34 2.56 -16.66 10.26
C LEU A 34 3.54 -16.60 9.08
N LYS A 35 4.75 -17.16 9.21
CA LYS A 35 5.72 -17.25 8.10
C LYS A 35 5.13 -18.00 6.90
N HIS A 36 4.38 -19.07 7.16
CA HIS A 36 3.75 -19.88 6.13
C HIS A 36 2.57 -19.17 5.45
N ILE A 37 1.64 -18.58 6.20
CA ILE A 37 0.49 -17.85 5.59
C ILE A 37 0.95 -16.66 4.75
N VAL A 38 1.96 -15.94 5.23
CA VAL A 38 2.50 -14.78 4.49
C VAL A 38 3.32 -15.23 3.28
N HIS A 39 3.63 -16.51 3.14
CA HIS A 39 4.50 -17.04 2.07
C HIS A 39 5.85 -16.30 2.07
N GLN A 40 6.45 -16.18 3.25
CA GLN A 40 7.67 -15.38 3.46
C GLN A 40 8.79 -15.81 2.52
N ASP A 41 8.96 -17.12 2.31
CA ASP A 41 10.07 -17.65 1.53
C ASP A 41 9.89 -17.34 0.04
N GLU A 42 8.67 -17.49 -0.48
CA GLU A 42 8.31 -17.14 -1.86
C GLU A 42 8.46 -15.63 -2.10
N LEU A 43 7.97 -14.80 -1.18
CA LEU A 43 8.15 -13.36 -1.24
C LEU A 43 9.64 -12.97 -1.21
N ASN A 44 10.45 -13.66 -0.42
CA ASN A 44 11.88 -13.40 -0.35
C ASN A 44 12.64 -13.83 -1.62
N VAL A 45 12.19 -14.87 -2.32
CA VAL A 45 12.69 -15.21 -3.65
C VAL A 45 12.36 -14.09 -4.63
N PHE A 46 11.09 -13.67 -4.68
CA PHE A 46 10.67 -12.56 -5.53
C PHE A 46 11.44 -11.26 -5.27
N LEU A 47 11.65 -10.88 -4.01
CA LEU A 47 12.39 -9.67 -3.65
C LEU A 47 13.86 -9.73 -4.07
N LYS A 48 14.47 -10.92 -4.07
CA LYS A 48 15.83 -11.11 -4.58
C LYS A 48 15.89 -10.95 -6.10
N ASP A 49 14.94 -11.55 -6.80
CA ASP A 49 14.87 -11.53 -8.26
C ASP A 49 14.52 -10.13 -8.78
N SER A 50 13.73 -9.37 -8.03
CA SER A 50 13.29 -8.01 -8.36
C SER A 50 14.16 -6.91 -7.77
N LYS A 51 15.35 -7.23 -7.22
CA LYS A 51 16.21 -6.27 -6.49
C LYS A 51 16.58 -5.00 -7.27
N ASN A 52 16.63 -5.08 -8.60
CA ASN A 52 17.01 -3.97 -9.48
C ASN A 52 15.80 -3.20 -10.02
N LYS A 53 14.57 -3.62 -9.68
CA LYS A 53 13.33 -2.99 -10.13
C LYS A 53 12.85 -2.03 -9.04
N VAL A 54 12.49 -0.81 -9.44
CA VAL A 54 11.99 0.24 -8.53
C VAL A 54 10.80 0.97 -9.14
N GLY A 55 9.97 1.55 -8.30
CA GLY A 55 8.78 2.29 -8.70
C GLY A 55 7.81 1.45 -9.52
N VAL A 56 7.47 1.92 -10.72
CA VAL A 56 6.48 1.27 -11.60
C VAL A 56 6.97 -0.10 -12.09
N ASP A 57 8.27 -0.26 -12.34
CA ASP A 57 8.86 -1.54 -12.78
C ASP A 57 8.77 -2.60 -11.67
N PHE A 58 8.88 -2.18 -10.41
CA PHE A 58 8.66 -3.07 -9.27
C PHE A 58 7.19 -3.48 -9.16
N LEU A 59 6.26 -2.54 -9.37
CA LEU A 59 4.83 -2.83 -9.39
C LEU A 59 4.44 -3.78 -10.53
N GLU A 60 5.03 -3.62 -11.71
CA GLU A 60 4.87 -4.55 -12.84
C GLU A 60 5.34 -5.96 -12.48
N ALA A 61 6.51 -6.08 -11.86
CA ALA A 61 7.01 -7.36 -11.37
C ALA A 61 6.09 -7.99 -10.32
N CYS A 62 5.50 -7.18 -9.44
CA CYS A 62 4.51 -7.68 -8.48
C CYS A 62 3.25 -8.22 -9.18
N MET A 63 2.76 -7.54 -10.23
CA MET A 63 1.61 -8.01 -11.01
C MET A 63 1.91 -9.37 -11.68
N GLU A 64 3.10 -9.52 -12.26
CA GLU A 64 3.58 -10.78 -12.85
C GLU A 64 3.70 -11.89 -11.81
N PHE A 65 4.34 -11.62 -10.67
CA PHE A 65 4.55 -12.59 -9.60
C PHE A 65 3.23 -13.08 -8.99
N LEU A 66 2.24 -12.18 -8.85
CA LEU A 66 0.93 -12.52 -8.32
C LEU A 66 -0.01 -13.16 -9.37
N ASP A 67 0.41 -13.27 -10.63
CA ASP A 67 -0.44 -13.63 -11.78
C ASP A 67 -1.76 -12.83 -11.78
N ALA A 68 -1.65 -11.54 -11.49
CA ALA A 68 -2.81 -10.67 -11.26
C ALA A 68 -3.40 -10.21 -12.59
N LYS A 69 -4.63 -10.63 -12.89
CA LYS A 69 -5.40 -10.22 -14.06
C LYS A 69 -6.37 -9.12 -13.68
N VAL A 70 -6.25 -7.94 -14.32
CA VAL A 70 -7.09 -6.78 -14.03
C VAL A 70 -7.85 -6.37 -15.28
N GLU A 71 -9.17 -6.31 -15.17
CA GLU A 71 -10.05 -5.68 -16.15
C GLU A 71 -10.36 -4.27 -15.67
N ILE A 72 -10.16 -3.28 -16.55
CA ILE A 72 -10.33 -1.86 -16.21
C ILE A 72 -11.45 -1.29 -17.08
N LYS A 73 -12.37 -0.57 -16.44
CA LYS A 73 -13.44 0.18 -17.10
C LYS A 73 -13.32 1.66 -16.74
N GLY A 74 -13.46 2.55 -17.72
CA GLY A 74 -13.42 3.99 -17.47
C GLY A 74 -12.01 4.58 -17.39
N LEU A 75 -11.00 3.93 -17.99
CA LEU A 75 -9.63 4.47 -18.03
C LEU A 75 -9.58 5.81 -18.77
N GLU A 76 -10.45 5.99 -19.75
CA GLU A 76 -10.66 7.23 -20.52
C GLU A 76 -11.17 8.41 -19.68
N ASN A 77 -11.67 8.16 -18.45
CA ASN A 77 -12.13 9.21 -17.55
C ASN A 77 -11.00 9.78 -16.66
N LEU A 78 -9.79 9.22 -16.75
CA LEU A 78 -8.66 9.74 -16.00
C LEU A 78 -8.31 11.16 -16.47
N PRO A 79 -8.22 12.15 -15.57
CA PRO A 79 -7.84 13.51 -15.95
C PRO A 79 -6.43 13.54 -16.54
N GLU A 80 -6.27 14.19 -17.69
CA GLU A 80 -4.96 14.36 -18.34
C GLU A 80 -4.13 15.49 -17.72
N ASN A 81 -4.79 16.47 -17.09
CA ASN A 81 -4.17 17.68 -16.58
C ASN A 81 -4.53 17.92 -15.11
N GLY A 82 -3.67 18.66 -14.41
CA GLY A 82 -3.87 18.99 -13.01
C GLY A 82 -3.41 17.89 -12.07
N LYS A 83 -3.75 18.06 -10.79
CA LYS A 83 -3.34 17.15 -9.72
C LYS A 83 -4.56 16.40 -9.22
N CYS A 84 -4.43 15.09 -9.05
CA CYS A 84 -5.56 14.26 -8.60
C CYS A 84 -5.29 13.66 -7.22
N THR A 85 -6.37 13.43 -6.50
CA THR A 85 -6.44 12.53 -5.35
C THR A 85 -7.32 11.36 -5.74
N PHE A 86 -6.69 10.23 -6.05
CA PHE A 86 -7.34 8.96 -6.36
C PHE A 86 -7.77 8.28 -5.07
N VAL A 87 -9.06 8.01 -4.95
CA VAL A 87 -9.64 7.37 -3.76
C VAL A 87 -10.39 6.12 -4.13
N SER A 88 -10.23 5.05 -3.35
CA SER A 88 -10.86 3.77 -3.65
C SER A 88 -11.27 3.00 -2.40
N ASN A 89 -12.22 2.09 -2.54
CA ASN A 89 -12.38 0.96 -1.63
C ASN A 89 -11.18 0.02 -1.71
N HIS A 90 -11.02 -0.86 -0.71
CA HIS A 90 -9.82 -1.71 -0.56
C HIS A 90 -10.12 -3.17 -0.18
N PRO A 91 -10.84 -3.94 -1.01
CA PRO A 91 -11.33 -5.27 -0.63
C PRO A 91 -10.26 -6.36 -0.60
N LEU A 92 -9.24 -6.28 -1.47
CA LEU A 92 -8.20 -7.32 -1.59
C LEU A 92 -6.95 -6.98 -0.78
N GLY A 93 -6.78 -5.72 -0.36
CA GLY A 93 -5.61 -5.28 0.41
C GLY A 93 -4.41 -5.04 -0.51
N GLY A 94 -3.26 -5.66 -0.22
CA GLY A 94 -2.01 -5.40 -0.94
C GLY A 94 -2.13 -5.45 -2.47
N GLN A 95 -2.99 -6.34 -2.99
CA GLN A 95 -3.26 -6.47 -4.43
C GLN A 95 -3.91 -5.22 -5.03
N ASP A 96 -4.91 -4.62 -4.37
CA ASP A 96 -5.53 -3.36 -4.83
C ASP A 96 -4.47 -2.25 -4.87
N GLY A 97 -3.60 -2.24 -3.85
CA GLY A 97 -2.48 -1.31 -3.78
C GLY A 97 -1.59 -1.45 -5.01
N VAL A 98 -1.06 -2.66 -5.27
CA VAL A 98 -0.17 -2.94 -6.41
C VAL A 98 -0.84 -2.61 -7.74
N ALA A 99 -2.06 -3.10 -7.96
CA ALA A 99 -2.79 -2.88 -9.20
C ALA A 99 -3.01 -1.38 -9.47
N LEU A 100 -3.46 -0.63 -8.46
CA LEU A 100 -3.77 0.79 -8.63
C LEU A 100 -2.53 1.61 -8.99
N GLY A 101 -1.39 1.39 -8.33
CA GLY A 101 -0.17 2.13 -8.68
C GLY A 101 0.51 1.62 -9.92
N TYR A 102 0.32 0.36 -10.30
CA TYR A 102 0.78 -0.11 -11.61
C TYR A 102 0.03 0.64 -12.71
N ILE A 103 -1.30 0.68 -12.65
CA ILE A 103 -2.15 1.33 -13.64
C ILE A 103 -1.89 2.83 -13.69
N LEU A 104 -2.01 3.51 -12.54
CA LEU A 104 -1.82 4.96 -12.48
C LEU A 104 -0.35 5.35 -12.66
N GLY A 105 0.59 4.54 -12.20
CA GLY A 105 2.02 4.75 -12.40
C GLY A 105 2.43 4.62 -13.87
N LYS A 106 1.90 3.64 -14.61
CA LYS A 106 2.07 3.56 -16.07
C LYS A 106 1.42 4.76 -16.76
N HIS A 107 0.20 5.13 -16.37
CA HIS A 107 -0.56 6.22 -17.01
C HIS A 107 0.06 7.61 -16.78
N TYR A 108 0.55 7.90 -15.57
CA TYR A 108 1.13 9.19 -15.18
C TYR A 108 2.66 9.15 -15.06
N ASN A 109 3.33 8.22 -15.77
CA ASN A 109 4.80 8.11 -15.82
C ASN A 109 5.48 8.12 -14.44
N GLY A 110 4.91 7.42 -13.46
CA GLY A 110 5.43 7.31 -12.09
C GLY A 110 5.16 8.53 -11.20
N ASN A 111 4.42 9.53 -11.68
CA ASN A 111 4.05 10.73 -10.91
C ASN A 111 2.91 10.48 -9.90
N VAL A 112 2.94 9.35 -9.20
CA VAL A 112 1.92 8.95 -8.22
C VAL A 112 2.55 8.62 -6.88
N ARG A 113 1.86 8.93 -5.79
CA ARG A 113 2.34 8.68 -4.43
C ARG A 113 1.28 8.04 -3.54
N TYR A 114 1.68 7.01 -2.81
CA TYR A 114 0.89 6.40 -1.75
C TYR A 114 1.22 7.02 -0.39
N LEU A 115 0.23 7.06 0.49
CA LEU A 115 0.46 7.22 1.92
C LEU A 115 0.58 5.84 2.55
N VAL A 116 1.81 5.39 2.83
CA VAL A 116 2.07 4.03 3.34
C VAL A 116 2.66 4.02 4.74
N ASN A 117 2.40 2.96 5.49
CA ASN A 117 3.01 2.77 6.81
C ASN A 117 4.45 2.23 6.72
N ASP A 118 5.15 2.28 7.85
CA ASP A 118 6.52 1.73 8.02
C ASP A 118 6.70 0.27 7.58
N LEU A 119 5.65 -0.55 7.63
CA LEU A 119 5.76 -1.94 7.24
C LEU A 119 5.96 -2.08 5.73
N LEU A 120 5.25 -1.27 4.94
CA LEU A 120 5.39 -1.26 3.48
C LEU A 120 6.67 -0.57 3.02
N MET A 121 7.26 0.32 3.84
CA MET A 121 8.57 0.92 3.57
C MET A 121 9.70 -0.10 3.52
N ASN A 122 9.50 -1.31 4.06
CA ASN A 122 10.44 -2.42 3.93
C ASN A 122 10.53 -2.99 2.50
N LEU A 123 9.52 -2.71 1.65
CA LEU A 123 9.55 -3.05 0.23
C LEU A 123 10.28 -1.92 -0.50
N HIS A 124 11.61 -1.95 -0.50
CA HIS A 124 12.44 -0.87 -1.04
C HIS A 124 12.12 -0.51 -2.49
N GLY A 125 11.67 -1.49 -3.30
CA GLY A 125 11.22 -1.25 -4.67
C GLY A 125 10.04 -0.27 -4.77
N LEU A 126 9.20 -0.14 -3.74
CA LEU A 126 8.10 0.83 -3.70
C LEU A 126 8.51 2.22 -3.23
N ALA A 127 9.71 2.38 -2.65
CA ALA A 127 10.11 3.64 -2.01
C ALA A 127 9.91 4.89 -2.89
N PRO A 128 10.20 4.88 -4.22
CA PRO A 128 9.96 6.06 -5.06
C PRO A 128 8.50 6.50 -5.17
N LEU A 129 7.55 5.59 -4.92
CA LEU A 129 6.11 5.83 -5.00
C LEU A 129 5.48 6.06 -3.63
N CYS A 130 6.27 6.05 -2.55
CA CYS A 130 5.75 6.02 -1.19
C CYS A 130 6.06 7.30 -0.42
N ILE A 131 5.07 7.76 0.35
CA ILE A 131 5.20 8.79 1.36
C ILE A 131 4.96 8.09 2.70
N PRO A 132 6.01 7.96 3.54
CA PRO A 132 5.88 7.27 4.82
C PRO A 132 4.93 8.04 5.75
N ILE A 133 4.02 7.32 6.39
CA ILE A 133 3.10 7.82 7.41
C ILE A 133 3.17 6.93 8.67
N ASN A 134 3.85 7.42 9.70
CA ASN A 134 4.06 6.68 10.94
C ASN A 134 2.81 6.77 11.81
N LYS A 135 2.13 5.63 12.04
CA LYS A 135 0.95 5.54 12.94
C LYS A 135 1.30 5.12 14.38
N THR A 136 2.57 4.82 14.67
CA THR A 136 3.01 4.28 15.98
C THR A 136 4.05 5.17 16.67
N GLY A 137 3.88 5.39 17.98
CA GLY A 137 4.84 6.11 18.83
C GLY A 137 4.70 7.64 18.84
N SER A 138 5.74 8.33 19.28
CA SER A 138 5.83 9.80 19.41
C SER A 138 5.74 10.57 18.08
N GLN A 139 5.86 9.87 16.95
CA GLN A 139 5.75 10.38 15.58
C GLN A 139 4.31 10.57 15.10
N SER A 140 3.29 10.14 15.88
CA SER A 140 1.88 10.42 15.55
C SER A 140 1.57 11.93 15.49
N ARG A 141 2.36 12.78 16.15
CA ARG A 141 2.28 14.24 16.07
C ARG A 141 2.72 14.81 14.72
N ASP A 142 3.55 14.09 13.95
CA ASP A 142 4.04 14.52 12.64
C ASP A 142 3.26 13.91 11.46
N PHE A 143 2.26 13.05 11.74
CA PHE A 143 1.35 12.53 10.71
C PHE A 143 0.69 13.63 9.87
N PRO A 144 0.18 14.74 10.45
CA PRO A 144 -0.35 15.85 9.66
C PRO A 144 0.69 16.47 8.72
N LYS A 145 1.95 16.60 9.16
CA LYS A 145 3.03 17.20 8.36
C LYS A 145 3.47 16.30 7.21
N MET A 146 3.53 14.99 7.40
CA MET A 146 3.89 14.06 6.32
C MET A 146 2.81 13.97 5.25
N VAL A 147 1.54 13.98 5.69
CA VAL A 147 0.39 14.09 4.76
C VAL A 147 0.46 15.44 4.03
N GLU A 148 0.70 16.53 4.74
CA GLU A 148 0.84 17.86 4.15
C GLU A 148 1.97 17.95 3.12
N ALA A 149 3.16 17.41 3.42
CA ALA A 149 4.27 17.35 2.49
C ALA A 149 3.93 16.57 1.21
N GLY A 150 3.17 15.49 1.34
CA GLY A 150 2.70 14.74 0.17
C GLY A 150 1.74 15.53 -0.70
N PHE A 151 0.73 16.13 -0.07
CA PHE A 151 -0.26 16.95 -0.75
C PHE A 151 0.31 18.26 -1.32
N ALA A 152 1.43 18.76 -0.77
CA ALA A 152 2.16 19.93 -1.29
C ALA A 152 2.95 19.64 -2.57
N SER A 153 3.23 18.37 -2.90
CA SER A 153 3.97 18.00 -4.12
C SER A 153 3.10 18.08 -5.39
N ASP A 154 3.70 17.97 -6.57
CA ASP A 154 2.98 17.89 -7.84
C ASP A 154 2.62 16.46 -8.27
N ASN A 155 2.85 15.48 -7.40
CA ASN A 155 2.44 14.09 -7.64
C ASN A 155 0.94 13.91 -7.42
N HIS A 156 0.31 13.01 -8.16
CA HIS A 156 -1.03 12.52 -7.82
C HIS A 156 -0.98 11.69 -6.54
N ILE A 157 -2.04 11.74 -5.72
CA ILE A 157 -2.08 11.03 -4.43
C ILE A 157 -3.04 9.86 -4.53
N ILE A 158 -2.62 8.69 -4.07
CA ILE A 158 -3.45 7.49 -3.95
C ILE A 158 -3.81 7.29 -2.46
N MET A 159 -5.11 7.16 -2.18
CA MET A 159 -5.60 6.92 -0.82
C MET A 159 -6.69 5.85 -0.77
N PHE A 160 -6.66 5.05 0.30
CA PHE A 160 -7.76 4.19 0.74
C PHE A 160 -8.39 4.84 1.98
N PRO A 161 -9.49 5.61 1.87
CA PRO A 161 -9.94 6.50 2.92
C PRO A 161 -10.43 5.82 4.21
N ALA A 162 -10.85 4.56 4.13
CA ALA A 162 -11.15 3.73 5.31
C ALA A 162 -9.89 3.46 6.17
N GLY A 163 -8.70 3.49 5.55
CA GLY A 163 -7.41 3.27 6.20
C GLY A 163 -7.14 1.81 6.62
N LEU A 164 -8.04 0.89 6.27
CA LEU A 164 -7.99 -0.56 6.44
C LEU A 164 -8.65 -1.20 5.22
N CYS A 165 -8.37 -2.48 4.95
CA CYS A 165 -9.08 -3.22 3.91
C CYS A 165 -10.57 -3.37 4.24
N SER A 166 -11.41 -3.53 3.22
CA SER A 166 -12.84 -3.81 3.38
C SER A 166 -13.07 -5.03 4.27
N ARG A 167 -14.25 -5.09 4.89
CA ARG A 167 -14.64 -6.17 5.82
C ARG A 167 -16.03 -6.69 5.48
N ARG A 168 -16.24 -7.98 5.70
CA ARG A 168 -17.59 -8.55 5.61
C ARG A 168 -18.46 -8.07 6.77
N GLN A 169 -19.52 -7.34 6.46
CA GLN A 169 -20.51 -6.83 7.42
C GLN A 169 -21.91 -7.14 6.89
N GLY A 170 -22.68 -7.97 7.62
CA GLY A 170 -24.03 -8.35 7.19
C GLY A 170 -24.07 -9.13 5.87
N GLY A 171 -23.00 -9.87 5.55
CA GLY A 171 -22.89 -10.64 4.30
C GLY A 171 -22.30 -9.87 3.12
N GLU A 172 -22.14 -8.56 3.23
CA GLU A 172 -21.58 -7.71 2.18
C GLU A 172 -20.14 -7.30 2.51
N ILE A 173 -19.26 -7.27 1.50
CA ILE A 173 -17.89 -6.77 1.65
C ILE A 173 -17.92 -5.28 1.35
N LYS A 174 -17.66 -4.47 2.38
CA LYS A 174 -17.62 -3.02 2.23
C LYS A 174 -16.56 -2.39 3.11
N ASP A 175 -16.15 -1.21 2.70
CA ASP A 175 -15.25 -0.39 3.50
C ASP A 175 -15.91 0.04 4.82
N LEU A 176 -15.06 0.35 5.79
CA LEU A 176 -15.46 1.11 6.97
C LEU A 176 -15.74 2.56 6.57
N GLU A 177 -16.26 3.36 7.52
CA GLU A 177 -16.48 4.78 7.30
C GLU A 177 -15.20 5.48 6.79
N TRP A 178 -15.34 6.15 5.65
CA TRP A 178 -14.26 6.89 5.02
C TRP A 178 -13.92 8.16 5.79
N LYS A 179 -12.62 8.39 6.03
CA LYS A 179 -12.16 9.63 6.66
C LYS A 179 -12.22 10.80 5.68
N LYS A 180 -12.67 11.96 6.15
CA LYS A 180 -12.81 13.19 5.33
C LYS A 180 -11.48 13.82 4.90
N THR A 181 -10.33 13.33 5.38
CA THR A 181 -9.02 13.94 5.13
C THR A 181 -8.69 14.10 3.65
N PHE A 182 -9.09 13.14 2.80
CA PHE A 182 -8.86 13.26 1.35
C PHE A 182 -9.63 14.45 0.75
N VAL A 183 -10.84 14.73 1.23
CA VAL A 183 -11.66 15.87 0.77
C VAL A 183 -11.00 17.17 1.19
N THR A 184 -10.72 17.33 2.49
CA THR A 184 -10.17 18.57 3.03
C THR A 184 -8.81 18.90 2.39
N LYS A 185 -7.93 17.90 2.25
CA LYS A 185 -6.60 18.09 1.65
C LYS A 185 -6.66 18.32 0.15
N SER A 186 -7.61 17.72 -0.57
CA SER A 186 -7.79 17.98 -2.00
C SER A 186 -8.28 19.40 -2.26
N ILE A 187 -9.18 19.93 -1.41
CA ILE A 187 -9.61 21.33 -1.48
C ILE A 187 -8.43 22.26 -1.20
N GLU A 188 -7.71 22.06 -0.09
CA GLU A 188 -6.55 22.88 0.29
C GLU A 188 -5.48 22.94 -0.80
N THR A 189 -5.24 21.82 -1.49
CA THR A 189 -4.16 21.68 -2.48
C THR A 189 -4.61 21.70 -3.93
N HIS A 190 -5.88 22.07 -4.15
CA HIS A 190 -6.49 22.29 -5.47
C HIS A 190 -6.34 21.04 -6.37
N ARG A 191 -6.86 19.92 -5.87
CA ARG A 191 -6.81 18.61 -6.54
C ARG A 191 -8.20 18.09 -6.86
N ASP A 192 -8.33 17.48 -8.03
CA ASP A 192 -9.53 16.75 -8.41
C ASP A 192 -9.59 15.42 -7.67
N VAL A 193 -10.73 15.14 -7.04
CA VAL A 193 -10.97 13.83 -6.42
C VAL A 193 -11.49 12.88 -7.49
N VAL A 194 -10.75 11.81 -7.75
CA VAL A 194 -11.13 10.78 -8.73
C VAL A 194 -11.46 9.50 -7.97
N PRO A 195 -12.76 9.14 -7.84
CA PRO A 195 -13.15 7.91 -7.20
C PRO A 195 -12.91 6.71 -8.11
N LEU A 196 -12.37 5.64 -7.54
CA LEU A 196 -12.28 4.32 -8.16
C LEU A 196 -13.01 3.30 -7.29
N HIS A 197 -13.34 2.17 -7.93
CA HIS A 197 -14.00 1.07 -7.25
C HIS A 197 -13.36 -0.26 -7.69
N PHE A 198 -12.85 -1.02 -6.72
CA PHE A 198 -12.45 -2.40 -6.90
C PHE A 198 -13.64 -3.32 -6.69
N GLU A 199 -13.88 -4.18 -7.67
CA GLU A 199 -14.75 -5.34 -7.55
C GLU A 199 -13.88 -6.59 -7.34
N GLY A 200 -14.18 -7.37 -6.30
CA GLY A 200 -13.43 -8.56 -5.97
C GLY A 200 -13.62 -8.98 -4.51
N ARG A 201 -13.21 -10.21 -4.19
CA ARG A 201 -13.19 -10.71 -2.82
C ARG A 201 -12.01 -11.65 -2.59
N ASN A 202 -11.43 -11.57 -1.40
CA ASN A 202 -10.53 -12.61 -0.91
C ASN A 202 -11.33 -13.88 -0.54
N SER A 203 -10.63 -14.98 -0.29
CA SER A 203 -11.24 -16.20 0.26
C SER A 203 -11.83 -15.94 1.66
N ASP A 204 -12.78 -16.77 2.11
CA ASP A 204 -13.42 -16.62 3.43
C ASP A 204 -12.44 -16.56 4.62
N PHE A 205 -11.26 -17.17 4.51
CA PHE A 205 -10.21 -17.08 5.52
C PHE A 205 -9.65 -15.66 5.72
N PHE A 206 -9.76 -14.80 4.71
CA PHE A 206 -9.16 -13.45 4.66
C PHE A 206 -10.21 -12.32 4.60
N LEU A 207 -11.51 -12.62 4.75
CA LEU A 207 -12.64 -11.66 4.67
C LEU A 207 -13.19 -11.19 6.04
#